data_AF-A0A929YJB8-F1
#
_entry.id   AF-A0A929YJB8-F1
#
_cell.length_a   1.000
_cell.length_b   1.000
_cell.length_c   1.000
_cell.angle_alpha   90.00
_cell.angle_beta   90.00
_cell.angle_gamma   90.00
#
_symmetry.space_group_name_H-M   'P 1'
#
loop_
_entity.id
_entity.type
_entity.pdbx_description
1 polymer ?
#
loop_
_entity_poly.entity_id
_entity_poly.type
_entity_poly.pdbx_seq_one_letter_code
_entity_poly.pdbx_strand_id
1 'polypeptide(L)'
;MLENEKQAGQGDEWVRKLVFTAIFAALTYVVFAFLSIPVPTPGGKVQIHLGNAFLVLGVLLLGPIYGSLGGALGLTIADLIDPVYITEAPITFVIKFTMGVLVGILAHKLGHISTTNDNKKATTWV
;
A
#
# COMPACT_ATOMS: atom_id res chain seq x y z
N MET A 1 -23.33 -7.10 28.37
CA MET A 1 -24.09 -6.86 27.11
C MET A 1 -23.38 -5.80 26.25
N LEU A 2 -23.07 -4.61 26.79
CA LEU A 2 -22.29 -3.57 26.08
C LEU A 2 -20.86 -3.99 25.69
N GLU A 3 -20.20 -4.83 26.49
CA GLU A 3 -18.86 -5.38 26.18
C GLU A 3 -18.88 -6.26 24.91
N ASN A 4 -19.94 -7.06 24.72
CA ASN A 4 -20.07 -7.96 23.58
C ASN A 4 -20.36 -7.21 22.26
N GLU A 5 -21.09 -6.10 22.31
CA GLU A 5 -21.33 -5.25 21.13
C GLU A 5 -20.08 -4.46 20.72
N LYS A 6 -19.29 -3.98 21.69
CA LYS A 6 -17.96 -3.39 21.41
C LYS A 6 -16.99 -4.40 20.79
N GLN A 7 -16.96 -5.62 21.31
CA GLN A 7 -16.14 -6.71 20.78
C GLN A 7 -16.58 -7.11 19.36
N ALA A 8 -17.90 -7.19 19.11
CA ALA A 8 -18.44 -7.46 17.78
C ALA A 8 -18.09 -6.35 16.77
N GLY A 9 -18.28 -5.08 17.13
CA GLY A 9 -17.96 -3.94 16.25
C GLY A 9 -16.46 -3.78 15.96
N GLN A 10 -15.59 -4.10 16.92
CA GLN A 10 -14.14 -4.06 16.75
C GLN A 10 -13.64 -5.19 15.82
N GLY A 11 -14.24 -6.39 15.95
CA GLY A 11 -13.92 -7.55 15.11
C GLY A 11 -14.22 -7.27 13.63
N ASP A 12 -15.39 -6.74 13.32
CA ASP A 12 -15.81 -6.46 11.95
C ASP A 12 -14.92 -5.40 11.27
N GLU A 13 -14.50 -4.37 12.01
CA GLU A 13 -13.60 -3.33 11.49
C GLU A 13 -12.21 -3.89 11.17
N TRP A 14 -11.66 -4.73 12.06
CA TRP A 14 -10.37 -5.37 11.86
C TRP A 14 -10.39 -6.32 10.65
N VAL A 15 -11.42 -7.16 10.54
CA VAL A 15 -11.60 -8.04 9.37
C VAL A 15 -11.66 -7.21 8.10
N ARG A 16 -12.44 -6.12 8.10
CA ARG A 16 -12.54 -5.24 6.94
C ARG A 16 -11.19 -4.64 6.53
N LYS A 17 -10.39 -4.17 7.48
CA LYS A 17 -9.03 -3.64 7.21
C LYS A 17 -8.12 -4.72 6.62
N LEU A 18 -8.14 -5.94 7.17
CA LEU A 18 -7.36 -7.05 6.64
C LEU A 18 -7.76 -7.42 5.21
N VAL A 19 -9.06 -7.51 4.92
CA VAL A 19 -9.57 -7.81 3.58
C VAL A 19 -9.10 -6.76 2.58
N PHE A 20 -9.23 -5.48 2.91
CA PHE A 20 -8.75 -4.42 2.02
C PHE A 20 -7.23 -4.39 1.87
N THR A 21 -6.46 -4.69 2.92
CA THR A 21 -5.01 -4.86 2.83
C THR A 21 -4.64 -5.98 1.87
N ALA A 22 -5.32 -7.13 1.94
CA ALA A 22 -5.09 -8.26 1.04
C ALA A 22 -5.46 -7.93 -0.42
N ILE A 23 -6.58 -7.22 -0.63
CA ILE A 23 -6.98 -6.73 -1.96
C ILE A 23 -5.92 -5.77 -2.50
N PHE A 24 -5.42 -4.84 -1.69
CA PHE A 24 -4.35 -3.93 -2.09
C PHE A 24 -3.05 -4.66 -2.41
N ALA A 25 -2.71 -5.72 -1.68
CA ALA A 25 -1.55 -6.55 -1.99
C ALA A 25 -1.70 -7.22 -3.36
N ALA A 26 -2.84 -7.86 -3.62
CA ALA A 26 -3.12 -8.47 -4.92
C ALA A 26 -3.09 -7.42 -6.05
N LEU A 27 -3.70 -6.25 -5.85
CA LEU A 27 -3.73 -5.17 -6.83
C LEU A 27 -2.33 -4.63 -7.13
N THR A 28 -1.53 -4.37 -6.10
CA THR A 28 -0.17 -3.84 -6.25
C THR A 28 0.74 -4.83 -6.97
N TYR A 29 0.57 -6.13 -6.69
CA TYR A 29 1.23 -7.21 -7.44
C TYR A 29 0.85 -7.18 -8.93
N VAL A 30 -0.45 -7.20 -9.27
CA VAL A 30 -0.91 -7.20 -10.68
C VAL A 30 -0.39 -5.98 -11.43
N VAL A 31 -0.45 -4.80 -10.83
CA VAL A 31 0.05 -3.57 -11.45
C VAL A 31 1.55 -3.63 -11.68
N PHE A 32 2.32 -4.13 -10.71
CA PHE A 32 3.75 -4.27 -10.88
C PHE A 32 4.11 -5.32 -11.95
N ALA A 33 3.47 -6.48 -11.92
CA ALA A 33 3.80 -7.59 -12.81
C ALA A 33 3.43 -7.32 -14.28
N PHE A 34 2.30 -6.64 -14.54
CA PHE A 34 1.76 -6.49 -15.89
C PHE A 34 1.80 -5.07 -16.44
N LEU A 35 1.89 -4.05 -15.58
CA LEU A 35 1.87 -2.65 -15.99
C LEU A 35 3.22 -1.95 -15.78
N SER A 36 4.30 -2.64 -15.40
CA SER A 36 5.62 -2.02 -15.35
C SER A 36 6.16 -1.75 -16.76
N ILE A 37 6.64 -0.53 -17.00
CA ILE A 37 7.17 -0.12 -18.31
C ILE A 37 8.70 -0.15 -18.24
N PRO A 38 9.37 -1.05 -19.00
CA PRO A 38 10.82 -1.07 -19.06
C PRO A 38 11.34 0.09 -19.93
N VAL A 39 12.32 0.84 -19.41
CA VAL A 39 12.98 1.92 -20.13
C VAL A 39 14.44 1.51 -20.39
N PRO A 40 14.87 1.37 -21.65
CA PRO A 40 16.27 1.07 -21.96
C PRO A 40 17.11 2.32 -21.68
N THR A 41 18.10 2.20 -20.79
CA THR A 41 19.05 3.28 -20.49
C THR A 41 20.49 2.81 -20.67
N PRO A 42 21.42 3.69 -21.08
CA PRO A 42 22.84 3.35 -21.18
C PRO A 42 23.42 3.21 -19.77
N GLY A 43 23.37 2.01 -19.20
CA GLY A 43 23.83 1.73 -17.84
C GLY A 43 22.99 0.68 -17.08
N GLY A 44 21.84 0.28 -17.62
CA GLY A 44 21.03 -0.78 -17.01
C GLY A 44 19.57 -0.78 -17.46
N LYS A 45 18.82 -1.76 -16.93
CA LYS A 45 17.37 -1.84 -17.08
C LYS A 45 16.72 -1.02 -15.95
N VAL A 46 16.19 0.15 -16.28
CA VAL A 46 15.37 0.94 -15.35
C VAL A 46 13.90 0.67 -15.69
N GLN A 47 13.06 0.46 -14.67
CA GLN A 47 11.65 0.18 -14.85
C GLN A 47 10.79 1.23 -14.15
N ILE A 48 9.75 1.71 -14.82
CA ILE A 48 8.72 2.54 -14.18
C ILE A 48 7.79 1.60 -13.42
N HIS A 49 7.94 1.58 -12.09
CA HIS A 49 7.15 0.72 -11.21
C HIS A 49 5.83 1.38 -10.84
N LEU A 50 4.80 1.16 -11.67
CA LEU A 50 3.45 1.65 -11.41
C LEU A 50 2.87 1.11 -10.08
N GLY A 51 3.35 -0.03 -9.59
CA GLY A 51 2.97 -0.56 -8.28
C GLY A 51 3.32 0.36 -7.10
N ASN A 52 4.34 1.23 -7.22
CA ASN A 52 4.63 2.23 -6.17
C ASN A 52 3.50 3.24 -5.99
N ALA A 53 2.80 3.61 -7.07
CA ALA A 53 1.67 4.52 -7.00
C ALA A 53 0.51 3.88 -6.23
N PHE A 54 0.23 2.60 -6.49
CA PHE A 54 -0.81 1.85 -5.78
C PHE A 54 -0.47 1.59 -4.31
N LEU A 55 0.81 1.44 -3.97
CA LEU A 55 1.26 1.41 -2.58
C LEU A 55 0.87 2.71 -1.86
N VAL A 56 1.17 3.88 -2.44
CA VAL A 56 0.82 5.18 -1.85
C VAL A 56 -0.70 5.34 -1.73
N LEU A 57 -1.45 4.89 -2.74
CA LEU A 57 -2.92 4.90 -2.73
C LEU A 57 -3.48 4.04 -1.58
N GLY A 58 -2.92 2.85 -1.36
CA GLY A 58 -3.29 1.97 -0.25
C GLY A 58 -2.99 2.60 1.10
N VAL A 59 -1.82 3.24 1.23
CA VAL A 59 -1.43 3.99 2.43
C VAL A 59 -2.39 5.12 2.75
N LEU A 60 -2.84 5.87 1.73
CA LEU A 60 -3.77 6.99 1.92
C LEU A 60 -5.17 6.52 2.35
N LEU A 61 -5.62 5.35 1.86
CA LEU A 61 -6.96 4.83 2.12
C LEU A 61 -7.06 3.99 3.40
N LEU A 62 -6.07 3.14 3.67
CA LEU A 62 -6.06 2.18 4.78
C LEU A 62 -5.25 2.66 5.98
N GLY A 63 -4.49 3.74 5.79
CA GLY A 63 -3.56 4.28 6.77
C GLY A 63 -2.14 3.70 6.68
N PRO A 64 -1.20 4.28 7.44
CA PRO A 64 0.24 4.01 7.32
C PRO A 64 0.63 2.56 7.52
N ILE A 65 -0.06 1.79 8.37
CA ILE A 65 0.33 0.41 8.65
C ILE A 65 -0.32 -0.56 7.65
N TYR A 66 -1.66 -0.60 7.61
CA TYR A 66 -2.42 -1.54 6.78
C TYR A 66 -2.22 -1.32 5.28
N GLY A 67 -2.09 -0.05 4.85
CA GLY A 67 -1.82 0.27 3.45
C GLY A 67 -0.39 -0.04 3.03
N SER A 68 0.60 0.24 3.90
CA SER A 68 2.01 -0.10 3.61
C SER A 68 2.22 -1.60 3.59
N LEU A 69 1.60 -2.36 4.49
CA LEU A 69 1.65 -3.81 4.46
C LEU A 69 1.08 -4.34 3.15
N GLY A 70 -0.09 -3.87 2.73
CA GLY A 70 -0.71 -4.30 1.46
C GLY A 70 0.20 -4.01 0.27
N GLY A 71 0.60 -2.75 0.10
CA GLY A 71 1.44 -2.34 -1.03
C GLY A 71 2.83 -3.01 -1.04
N ALA A 72 3.51 -3.07 0.10
CA ALA A 72 4.83 -3.67 0.19
C ALA A 72 4.81 -5.19 -0.04
N LEU A 73 3.80 -5.90 0.49
CA LEU A 73 3.63 -7.32 0.22
C LEU A 73 3.38 -7.60 -1.25
N GLY A 74 2.51 -6.83 -1.91
CA GLY A 74 2.24 -6.99 -3.34
C GLY A 74 3.49 -6.83 -4.22
N LEU A 75 4.30 -5.81 -3.93
CA LEU A 75 5.58 -5.57 -4.63
C LEU A 75 6.62 -6.67 -4.34
N THR A 76 6.71 -7.10 -3.09
CA THR A 76 7.66 -8.15 -2.68
C THR A 76 7.31 -9.49 -3.29
N ILE A 77 6.02 -9.84 -3.34
CA ILE A 77 5.56 -11.06 -4.00
C ILE A 77 5.90 -11.03 -5.50
N ALA A 78 5.81 -9.85 -6.14
CA ALA A 78 6.21 -9.72 -7.53
C ALA A 78 7.70 -9.99 -7.74
N ASP A 79 8.56 -9.45 -6.87
CA ASP A 79 10.00 -9.70 -6.89
C ASP A 79 10.34 -11.16 -6.56
N LEU A 80 9.57 -11.83 -5.69
CA LEU A 80 9.77 -13.26 -5.37
C LEU A 80 9.42 -14.19 -6.53
N ILE A 81 8.44 -13.80 -7.36
CA ILE A 81 8.01 -14.59 -8.52
C ILE A 81 8.97 -14.41 -9.70
N ASP A 82 9.66 -13.27 -9.79
CA ASP A 82 10.69 -13.05 -10.80
C ASP A 82 12.03 -13.68 -10.37
N PRO A 83 12.53 -14.72 -11.07
CA PRO A 83 13.77 -15.40 -10.71
C PRO A 83 15.01 -14.48 -10.76
N VAL A 84 14.91 -13.32 -11.41
CA VAL A 84 16.00 -12.32 -11.47
C VAL A 84 16.07 -11.50 -10.18
N TYR A 85 14.95 -11.29 -9.48
CA TYR A 85 14.85 -10.33 -8.36
C TYR A 85 14.59 -11.00 -6.99
N ILE A 86 14.54 -12.33 -6.91
CA ILE A 86 14.25 -13.07 -5.67
C ILE A 86 15.22 -12.77 -4.52
N THR A 87 16.49 -12.48 -4.80
CA THR A 87 17.49 -12.08 -3.79
C THR A 87 17.25 -10.68 -3.25
N GLU A 88 16.60 -9.83 -4.05
CA GLU A 88 16.29 -8.45 -3.71
C GLU A 88 14.96 -8.33 -2.96
N ALA A 89 14.10 -9.35 -3.00
CA ALA A 89 12.78 -9.30 -2.36
C ALA A 89 12.81 -8.91 -0.86
N PRO A 90 13.74 -9.41 -0.01
CA PRO A 90 13.78 -9.01 1.40
C PRO A 90 14.12 -7.53 1.59
N ILE A 91 15.08 -7.00 0.82
CA ILE A 91 15.48 -5.60 0.89
C ILE A 91 14.41 -4.70 0.27
N THR A 92 13.76 -5.13 -0.81
CA THR A 92 12.58 -4.46 -1.39
C THR A 92 11.49 -4.32 -0.33
N PHE A 93 11.13 -5.40 0.36
CA PHE A 93 10.05 -5.35 1.36
C PHE A 93 10.31 -4.26 2.40
N VAL A 94 11.50 -4.25 3.01
CA VAL A 94 11.86 -3.28 4.04
C VAL A 94 11.79 -1.85 3.50
N ILE A 95 12.39 -1.60 2.32
CA ILE A 95 12.41 -0.27 1.72
C ILE A 95 10.99 0.21 1.38
N LYS A 96 10.18 -0.62 0.71
CA LYS A 96 8.82 -0.26 0.29
C LYS A 96 7.92 -0.06 1.49
N PHE A 97 8.05 -0.91 2.52
CA PHE A 97 7.28 -0.79 3.75
C PHE A 97 7.63 0.50 4.48
N THR A 98 8.91 0.79 4.72
CA THR A 98 9.34 2.03 5.39
C THR A 98 8.93 3.26 4.60
N MET A 99 9.08 3.26 3.27
CA MET A 99 8.62 4.34 2.41
C MET A 99 7.11 4.58 2.57
N GLY A 100 6.30 3.52 2.52
CA GLY A 100 4.85 3.61 2.73
C GLY A 100 4.49 4.18 4.11
N VAL A 101 5.15 3.72 5.17
CA VAL A 101 4.87 4.19 6.53
C VAL A 101 5.22 5.68 6.66
N LEU A 102 6.36 6.11 6.15
CA LEU A 102 6.77 7.52 6.17
C LEU A 102 5.80 8.40 5.39
N VAL A 103 5.42 7.99 4.17
CA VAL A 103 4.41 8.68 3.36
C VAL A 103 3.08 8.75 4.09
N GLY A 104 2.64 7.67 4.72
CA GLY A 104 1.40 7.63 5.49
C GLY A 104 1.44 8.55 6.71
N ILE A 105 2.53 8.56 7.47
CA ILE A 105 2.67 9.47 8.61
C ILE A 105 2.64 10.93 8.14
N LEU A 106 3.37 11.25 7.06
CA LEU A 106 3.39 12.60 6.49
C LEU A 106 2.02 13.02 5.95
N ALA A 107 1.38 12.17 5.16
CA ALA A 107 0.05 12.45 4.59
C ALA A 107 -1.01 12.59 5.68
N HIS A 108 -1.01 11.72 6.69
CA HIS A 108 -1.98 11.80 7.79
C HIS A 108 -1.72 12.99 8.73
N LYS A 109 -0.45 13.40 8.93
CA LYS A 109 -0.11 14.58 9.74
C LYS A 109 -0.33 15.91 9.01
N LEU A 110 0.02 16.00 7.72
CA LEU A 110 -0.09 17.24 6.94
C LEU A 110 -1.48 17.40 6.30
N GLY A 111 -2.16 16.31 5.97
CA GLY A 111 -3.46 16.32 5.27
C GLY A 111 -4.69 16.38 6.18
N HIS A 112 -4.55 16.31 7.51
CA HIS A 112 -5.67 16.22 8.47
C HIS A 112 -6.73 15.15 8.09
N ILE A 113 -6.33 14.09 7.40
CA ILE A 113 -7.22 13.04 6.89
C ILE A 113 -7.77 12.13 8.00
N SER A 114 -7.24 12.24 9.22
CA SER A 114 -7.60 11.38 10.36
C SER A 114 -8.71 11.93 11.27
N THR A 115 -9.32 13.08 10.97
CA THR A 115 -10.49 13.62 11.71
C THR A 115 -11.25 14.58 10.83
N THR A 116 -12.04 14.08 9.89
CA THR A 116 -13.09 14.87 9.22
C THR A 116 -14.06 13.91 8.53
N ASN A 117 -15.29 13.83 9.06
CA ASN A 117 -16.46 13.18 8.44
C ASN A 117 -17.09 14.11 7.37
N ASP A 118 -16.28 14.89 6.67
CA ASP A 118 -16.75 15.88 5.70
C ASP A 118 -16.31 15.45 4.29
N ASN A 119 -17.25 14.84 3.58
CA ASN A 119 -17.11 14.34 2.22
C ASN A 119 -16.68 15.43 1.20
N LYS A 120 -16.67 16.72 1.60
CA LYS A 120 -16.33 17.86 0.76
C LYS A 120 -14.83 18.07 0.57
N LYS A 121 -13.97 17.60 1.49
CA LYS A 121 -12.51 17.75 1.35
C LYS A 121 -11.88 16.72 0.41
N ALA A 122 -12.51 15.57 0.24
CA ALA A 122 -12.06 14.52 -0.69
C ALA A 122 -12.11 14.96 -2.16
N THR A 123 -12.98 15.92 -2.51
CA THR A 123 -13.14 16.45 -3.87
C THR A 123 -12.47 17.80 -4.11
N THR A 124 -11.83 18.39 -3.09
CA THR A 124 -11.15 19.70 -3.25
C THR A 124 -9.78 19.55 -3.92
N TRP A 125 -9.22 18.33 -3.94
CA TRP A 125 -7.91 18.02 -4.50
C TRP A 125 -7.98 17.02 -5.66
N VAL A 126 -9.18 16.81 -6.22
CA VAL A 126 -9.41 16.10 -7.49
C VAL A 126 -9.67 17.15 -8.57
#